data_AF-A0A2J7TG04-F1
#
_entry.id   AF-A0A2J7TG04-F1
#
_cell.length_a   1.000
_cell.length_b   1.000
_cell.length_c   1.000
_cell.angle_alpha   90.00
_cell.angle_beta   90.00
_cell.angle_gamma   90.00
#
_symmetry.space_group_name_H-M   'P 1'
#
loop_
_entity.id
_entity.type
_entity.pdbx_description
1 polymer ?
#
loop_
_entity_poly.entity_id
_entity_poly.type
_entity_poly.pdbx_seq_one_letter_code
_entity_poly.pdbx_strand_id
1 'polypeptide(L)'
;MTLSELLVGGVVPAVCLGLGAVFMRASLDAGASIPLYLAVVGSVVALLGWAAFIRTGSPIPSVRLVLLAATMGTIWTLAIACMAYGMGVLKLPVSIITTLTNSNALIAVLVSAVAFSEWRNVNLSLVALGALLICAGATVISLAR
;
A
#
# COMPACT_ATOMS: atom_id res chain seq x y z
N MET A 1 -12.72 13.62 13.08
CA MET A 1 -12.65 12.30 12.42
C MET A 1 -13.87 11.51 12.82
N THR A 2 -14.70 11.12 11.85
CA THR A 2 -15.88 10.29 12.10
C THR A 2 -15.53 8.80 12.15
N LEU A 3 -16.41 7.95 12.69
CA LEU A 3 -16.19 6.50 12.73
C LEU A 3 -16.04 5.92 11.31
N SER A 4 -16.82 6.40 10.35
CA SER A 4 -16.75 5.96 8.96
C SER A 4 -15.42 6.32 8.29
N GLU A 5 -14.87 7.52 8.57
CA GLU A 5 -13.53 7.92 8.10
C GLU A 5 -12.44 7.01 8.67
N LEU A 6 -12.51 6.67 9.95
CA LEU A 6 -11.56 5.75 10.58
C LEU A 6 -11.63 4.34 9.98
N LEU A 7 -12.84 3.83 9.77
CA LEU A 7 -13.04 2.47 9.26
C LEU A 7 -12.61 2.35 7.79
N VAL A 8 -13.11 3.24 6.92
CA VAL A 8 -12.87 3.20 5.47
C VAL A 8 -11.46 3.70 5.12
N GLY A 9 -10.96 4.71 5.82
CA GLY A 9 -9.64 5.29 5.57
C GLY A 9 -8.49 4.56 6.26
N GLY A 10 -8.76 3.77 7.31
CA GLY A 10 -7.71 3.16 8.14
C GLY A 10 -7.88 1.66 8.37
N VAL A 11 -8.88 1.27 9.16
CA VAL A 11 -8.99 -0.10 9.68
C VAL A 11 -9.18 -1.14 8.57
N VAL A 12 -10.14 -0.92 7.67
CA VAL A 12 -10.41 -1.86 6.57
C VAL A 12 -9.19 -2.00 5.65
N PRO A 13 -8.57 -0.91 5.15
CA PRO A 13 -7.33 -1.01 4.40
C PRO A 13 -6.22 -1.76 5.15
N ALA A 14 -6.03 -1.51 6.44
CA ALA A 14 -4.99 -2.18 7.24
C ALA A 14 -5.20 -3.70 7.31
N VAL A 15 -6.44 -4.14 7.54
CA VAL A 15 -6.78 -5.57 7.57
C VAL A 15 -6.60 -6.20 6.18
N CYS A 16 -7.12 -5.56 5.13
CA CYS A 16 -7.03 -6.08 3.76
C CYS A 16 -5.58 -6.18 3.27
N LEU A 17 -4.75 -5.15 3.52
CA LEU A 17 -3.34 -5.15 3.14
C LEU A 17 -2.53 -6.17 3.95
N GLY A 18 -2.82 -6.31 5.25
CA GLY A 18 -2.21 -7.32 6.11
C GLY A 18 -2.51 -8.74 5.63
N LEU A 19 -3.78 -9.05 5.38
CA LEU A 19 -4.19 -10.35 4.82
C LEU A 19 -3.61 -10.56 3.42
N GLY A 20 -3.58 -9.51 2.59
CA GLY A 20 -2.99 -9.54 1.25
C GLY A 20 -1.52 -9.97 1.27
N ALA A 21 -0.73 -9.50 2.23
CA ALA A 21 0.66 -9.92 2.39
C ALA A 21 0.80 -11.39 2.82
N VAL A 22 -0.11 -11.89 3.67
CA VAL A 22 -0.16 -13.32 4.04
C VAL A 22 -0.48 -14.19 2.82
N PHE A 23 -1.48 -13.79 2.02
CA PHE A 23 -1.79 -14.50 0.78
C PHE A 23 -0.68 -14.40 -0.27
N MET A 24 0.01 -13.26 -0.37
CA MET A 24 1.20 -13.13 -1.21
C MET A 24 2.24 -14.18 -0.83
N ARG A 25 2.56 -14.32 0.46
CA ARG A 25 3.49 -15.34 0.94
C ARG A 25 3.01 -16.74 0.58
N ALA A 26 1.74 -17.05 0.86
CA ALA A 26 1.17 -18.36 0.59
C ALA A 26 1.23 -18.72 -0.91
N SER A 27 0.96 -17.76 -1.81
CA SER A 27 1.08 -17.96 -3.26
C SER A 27 2.52 -18.27 -3.68
N LEU A 28 3.50 -17.55 -3.13
CA LEU A 28 4.92 -17.75 -3.45
C LEU A 28 5.43 -19.10 -2.92
N ASP A 29 5.02 -19.50 -1.72
CA ASP A 29 5.36 -20.81 -1.16
C ASP A 29 4.68 -21.96 -1.92
N ALA A 30 3.51 -21.72 -2.51
CA ALA A 30 2.85 -22.66 -3.44
C ALA A 30 3.53 -22.75 -4.82
N GLY A 31 4.62 -22.02 -5.05
CA GLY A 31 5.42 -22.09 -6.28
C GLY A 31 5.06 -21.08 -7.36
N ALA A 32 4.22 -20.08 -7.07
CA ALA A 32 3.96 -19.01 -8.02
C ALA A 32 5.23 -18.20 -8.31
N SER A 33 5.55 -18.01 -9.58
CA SER A 33 6.60 -17.06 -9.97
C SER A 33 6.14 -15.61 -9.71
N ILE A 34 7.06 -14.71 -9.40
CA ILE A 34 6.72 -13.29 -9.14
C ILE A 34 5.98 -12.65 -10.32
N PRO A 35 6.39 -12.84 -11.59
CA PRO A 35 5.64 -12.29 -12.72
C PRO A 35 4.23 -12.85 -12.83
N LEU A 36 4.03 -14.15 -12.58
CA LEU A 36 2.70 -14.77 -12.60
C LEU A 36 1.80 -14.21 -11.49
N TYR A 37 2.35 -14.09 -10.27
CA TYR A 37 1.64 -13.48 -9.14
C TYR A 37 1.17 -12.06 -9.47
N LEU A 38 2.07 -11.21 -9.99
CA LEU A 38 1.74 -9.84 -10.38
C LEU A 38 0.72 -9.77 -11.52
N ALA A 39 0.82 -10.66 -12.51
CA ALA A 39 -0.14 -10.73 -13.60
C ALA A 39 -1.55 -11.06 -13.09
N VAL A 40 -1.68 -12.07 -12.22
CA VAL A 40 -2.98 -12.47 -11.63
C VAL A 40 -3.56 -11.35 -10.78
N VAL A 41 -2.78 -10.76 -9.86
CA VAL A 41 -3.23 -9.65 -9.03
C VAL A 41 -3.63 -8.44 -9.88
N GLY A 42 -2.82 -8.09 -10.87
CA GLY A 42 -3.10 -7.01 -11.81
C GLY A 42 -4.40 -7.22 -12.59
N SER A 43 -4.65 -8.45 -13.07
CA SER A 43 -5.91 -8.80 -13.73
C SER A 43 -7.12 -8.66 -12.80
N VAL A 44 -7.03 -9.09 -11.55
CA VAL A 44 -8.13 -8.94 -10.57
C VAL A 44 -8.42 -7.47 -10.31
N VAL A 45 -7.39 -6.64 -10.08
CA VAL A 45 -7.54 -5.20 -9.87
C VAL A 45 -8.17 -4.53 -11.09
N ALA A 46 -7.71 -4.87 -12.30
CA ALA A 46 -8.27 -4.35 -13.54
C ALA A 46 -9.74 -4.73 -13.72
N LEU A 47 -10.10 -6.00 -13.51
CA LEU A 47 -11.47 -6.48 -13.63
C LEU A 47 -12.41 -5.76 -12.66
N LEU A 48 -12.03 -5.66 -11.38
CA LEU A 48 -12.85 -4.96 -10.37
C LEU A 48 -12.96 -3.45 -10.67
N GLY A 49 -11.86 -2.82 -11.08
CA GLY A 49 -11.84 -1.38 -11.42
C GLY A 49 -12.72 -1.05 -12.63
N TRP A 50 -12.59 -1.83 -13.72
CA TRP A 50 -13.42 -1.64 -14.91
C TRP A 50 -14.89 -1.95 -14.68
N ALA A 51 -15.21 -3.01 -13.91
CA ALA A 51 -16.58 -3.31 -13.53
C ALA A 51 -17.22 -2.15 -12.74
N ALA A 52 -16.48 -1.56 -11.80
CA ALA A 52 -16.93 -0.39 -11.06
C ALA A 52 -17.13 0.83 -11.97
N PHE A 53 -16.18 1.12 -12.86
CA PHE A 53 -16.25 2.25 -13.80
C PHE A 53 -17.47 2.16 -14.73
N ILE A 54 -17.74 0.97 -15.27
CA ILE A 54 -18.89 0.72 -16.15
C ILE A 54 -20.20 0.90 -15.35
N ARG A 55 -20.26 0.36 -14.13
CA ARG A 55 -21.45 0.43 -13.27
C ARG A 55 -21.80 1.87 -12.88
N THR A 56 -20.82 2.73 -12.66
CA THR A 56 -21.05 4.13 -12.26
C THR A 56 -21.39 5.04 -13.44
N GLY A 57 -21.20 4.58 -14.69
CA GLY A 57 -21.44 5.40 -15.88
C GLY A 57 -20.58 6.67 -15.92
N SER A 58 -19.38 6.60 -15.33
CA SER A 58 -18.51 7.76 -15.16
C SER A 58 -18.12 8.36 -16.53
N PRO A 59 -17.99 9.70 -16.64
CA PRO A 59 -17.62 10.35 -17.89
C PRO A 59 -16.24 9.91 -18.39
N ILE A 60 -15.99 10.12 -19.69
CA ILE A 60 -14.72 9.79 -20.33
C ILE A 60 -13.58 10.48 -19.57
N PRO A 61 -12.58 9.72 -19.10
CA PRO A 61 -11.53 10.27 -18.25
C PRO A 61 -10.60 11.18 -19.06
N SER A 62 -10.15 12.27 -18.43
CA SER A 62 -9.12 13.11 -19.03
C SER A 62 -7.77 12.40 -19.05
N VAL A 63 -6.93 12.69 -20.06
CA VAL A 63 -5.59 12.11 -20.21
C VAL A 63 -4.75 12.30 -18.95
N ARG A 64 -4.85 13.47 -18.30
CA ARG A 64 -4.13 13.77 -17.07
C ARG A 64 -4.50 12.82 -15.92
N LEU A 65 -5.77 12.51 -15.74
CA LEU A 65 -6.23 11.59 -14.70
C LEU A 65 -5.71 10.17 -14.95
N VAL A 66 -5.79 9.72 -16.20
CA VAL A 66 -5.29 8.41 -16.61
C VAL A 66 -3.78 8.29 -16.36
N LEU A 67 -3.00 9.32 -16.69
CA LEU A 67 -1.56 9.34 -16.45
C LEU A 67 -1.21 9.28 -14.96
N LEU A 68 -1.88 10.06 -14.11
CA LEU A 68 -1.63 10.02 -12.67
C LEU A 68 -1.98 8.65 -12.06
N ALA A 69 -3.11 8.05 -12.48
CA ALA A 69 -3.50 6.71 -12.06
C ALA A 69 -2.50 5.65 -12.55
N ALA A 70 -2.03 5.76 -13.79
CA ALA A 70 -1.02 4.86 -14.34
C ALA A 70 0.31 4.97 -13.59
N THR A 71 0.76 6.18 -13.22
CA THR A 71 1.97 6.37 -12.41
C THR A 71 1.82 5.72 -11.03
N MET A 72 0.68 5.91 -10.37
CA MET A 72 0.39 5.24 -9.10
C MET A 72 0.44 3.71 -9.25
N GLY A 73 -0.21 3.16 -10.28
CA GLY A 73 -0.23 1.73 -10.56
C GLY A 73 1.16 1.15 -10.79
N THR A 74 2.02 1.87 -11.52
CA THR A 74 3.42 1.47 -11.74
C THR A 74 4.23 1.45 -10.45
N ILE A 75 4.15 2.52 -9.64
CA ILE A 75 4.85 2.61 -8.35
C ILE A 75 4.39 1.50 -7.40
N TRP A 76 3.07 1.27 -7.33
CA TRP A 76 2.50 0.22 -6.50
C TRP A 76 2.96 -1.17 -6.96
N THR A 77 2.91 -1.46 -8.25
CA THR A 77 3.37 -2.74 -8.81
C THR A 77 4.83 -3.00 -8.50
N LEU A 78 5.69 -1.97 -8.61
CA LEU A 78 7.10 -2.09 -8.25
C LEU A 78 7.29 -2.41 -6.77
N ALA A 79 6.55 -1.76 -5.87
CA ALA A 79 6.59 -2.05 -4.44
C ALA A 79 6.18 -3.50 -4.14
N ILE A 80 5.08 -3.98 -4.75
CA ILE A 80 4.60 -5.36 -4.60
C ILE A 80 5.61 -6.36 -5.16
N ALA A 81 6.26 -6.06 -6.29
CA ALA A 81 7.32 -6.89 -6.86
C ALA A 81 8.50 -7.04 -5.89
N CYS A 82 8.94 -5.93 -5.26
CA CYS A 82 10.00 -5.96 -4.24
C CYS A 82 9.60 -6.77 -3.01
N MET A 83 8.36 -6.64 -2.52
CA MET A 83 7.84 -7.46 -1.42
C MET A 83 7.84 -8.94 -1.79
N ALA A 84 7.32 -9.28 -2.97
CA ALA A 84 7.27 -10.65 -3.46
C ALA A 84 8.67 -11.24 -3.63
N TYR A 85 9.64 -10.45 -4.10
CA TYR A 85 11.04 -10.85 -4.17
C TYR A 85 11.64 -11.10 -2.79
N GLY A 86 11.39 -10.21 -1.83
CA GLY A 86 11.84 -10.36 -0.44
C GLY A 86 11.31 -11.64 0.21
N MET A 87 10.04 -12.00 -0.01
CA MET A 87 9.47 -13.23 0.53
C MET A 87 9.89 -14.48 -0.26
N GLY A 88 9.75 -14.44 -1.58
CA GLY A 88 9.91 -15.59 -2.45
C GLY A 88 11.36 -16.00 -2.63
N VAL A 89 12.26 -15.02 -2.81
CA VAL A 89 13.69 -15.24 -3.12
C VAL A 89 14.56 -15.07 -1.88
N LEU A 90 14.44 -13.94 -1.17
CA LEU A 90 15.26 -13.67 0.02
C LEU A 90 14.78 -14.38 1.28
N LYS A 91 13.63 -15.09 1.20
CA LYS A 91 13.01 -15.84 2.30
C LYS A 91 12.80 -15.02 3.57
N LEU A 92 12.59 -13.71 3.42
CA LEU A 92 12.33 -12.84 4.54
C LEU A 92 10.95 -13.17 5.17
N PRO A 93 10.83 -13.12 6.50
CA PRO A 93 9.54 -13.27 7.18
C PRO A 93 8.54 -12.21 6.76
N VAL A 94 7.28 -12.60 6.61
CA VAL A 94 6.18 -11.68 6.25
C VAL A 94 6.06 -10.55 7.26
N SER A 95 6.19 -10.85 8.55
CA SER A 95 6.10 -9.88 9.66
C SER A 95 7.12 -8.73 9.55
N ILE A 96 8.32 -9.02 9.03
CA ILE A 96 9.36 -8.01 8.84
C ILE A 96 9.03 -7.16 7.62
N ILE A 97 8.69 -7.80 6.49
CA ILE A 97 8.41 -7.08 5.24
C ILE A 97 7.18 -6.19 5.40
N THR A 98 6.07 -6.70 5.95
CA THR A 98 4.84 -5.92 6.11
C THR A 98 5.06 -4.69 6.97
N THR A 99 5.83 -4.83 8.04
CA THR A 99 6.18 -3.72 8.92
C THR A 99 7.05 -2.69 8.21
N LEU A 100 8.11 -3.13 7.52
CA LEU A 100 8.98 -2.24 6.74
C LEU A 100 8.20 -1.51 5.66
N THR A 101 7.25 -2.17 4.99
CA THR A 101 6.45 -1.53 3.95
C THR A 101 5.40 -0.59 4.50
N ASN A 102 4.89 -0.81 5.72
CA ASN A 102 3.97 0.14 6.37
C ASN A 102 4.65 1.45 6.78
N SER A 103 5.98 1.51 6.80
CA SER A 103 6.73 2.76 6.89
C SER A 103 6.52 3.66 5.67
N ASN A 104 5.88 3.18 4.59
CA ASN A 104 5.43 4.03 3.49
C ASN A 104 4.47 5.16 3.95
N ALA A 105 3.80 5.00 5.09
CA ALA A 105 2.99 6.03 5.72
C ALA A 105 3.82 7.27 6.06
N LEU A 106 5.09 7.09 6.45
CA LEU A 106 6.01 8.21 6.73
C LEU A 106 6.32 8.99 5.45
N ILE A 107 6.59 8.27 4.36
CA ILE A 107 6.82 8.88 3.05
C ILE A 107 5.56 9.63 2.59
N ALA A 108 4.39 9.02 2.77
CA ALA A 108 3.11 9.66 2.45
C ALA A 108 2.92 10.94 3.26
N VAL A 109 3.15 10.93 4.58
CA VAL A 109 3.06 12.13 5.45
C VAL A 109 4.02 13.23 5.00
N LEU A 110 5.28 12.90 4.70
CA LEU A 110 6.28 13.88 4.28
C LEU A 110 5.93 14.50 2.91
N VAL A 111 5.61 13.65 1.94
CA VAL A 111 5.31 14.09 0.56
C VAL A 111 3.98 14.83 0.49
N SER A 112 2.94 14.36 1.18
CA SER A 112 1.62 15.02 1.23
C SER A 112 1.68 16.37 1.93
N ALA A 113 2.45 16.48 3.02
CA ALA A 113 2.69 17.76 3.68
C ALA A 113 3.22 18.78 2.68
N VAL A 114 4.22 18.44 1.88
CA VAL A 114 4.81 19.37 0.89
C VAL A 114 3.89 19.56 -0.33
N ALA A 115 3.45 18.48 -0.97
CA ALA A 115 2.73 18.52 -2.24
C ALA A 115 1.32 19.13 -2.13
N PHE A 116 0.64 18.91 -1.01
CA PHE A 116 -0.72 19.39 -0.77
C PHE A 116 -0.80 20.48 0.29
N SER A 117 0.35 20.91 0.83
CA SER A 117 0.40 21.89 1.93
C SER A 117 -0.42 21.49 3.16
N GLU A 118 -0.55 20.19 3.41
CA GLU A 118 -1.35 19.64 4.52
C GLU A 118 -0.84 20.07 5.89
N TRP A 119 0.44 20.47 6.00
CA TRP A 119 1.02 21.00 7.24
C TRP A 119 0.25 22.19 7.83
N ARG A 120 -0.55 22.90 7.03
CA ARG A 120 -1.42 23.99 7.50
C ARG A 120 -2.69 23.52 8.19
N ASN A 121 -3.13 22.30 7.89
CA ASN A 121 -4.43 21.77 8.28
C ASN A 121 -4.34 20.65 9.32
N VAL A 122 -3.13 20.22 9.69
CA VAL A 122 -2.89 19.14 10.64
C VAL A 122 -2.11 19.62 11.85
N ASN A 123 -2.32 18.97 13.00
CA ASN A 123 -1.51 19.21 14.18
C ASN A 123 -0.12 18.55 13.98
N LEU A 124 0.87 19.36 13.58
CA LEU A 124 2.23 18.91 13.27
C LEU A 124 2.89 18.16 14.42
N SER A 125 2.65 18.56 15.67
CA SER A 125 3.22 17.89 16.84
C SER A 125 2.69 16.47 17.00
N LEU A 126 1.38 16.28 16.82
CA LEU A 126 0.78 14.94 16.89
C LEU A 126 1.19 14.07 15.70
N VAL A 127 1.28 14.64 14.49
CA VAL A 127 1.76 13.92 13.30
C VAL A 127 3.22 13.50 13.47
N ALA A 128 4.08 14.38 13.98
CA ALA A 128 5.48 14.07 14.25
C ALA A 128 5.64 12.99 15.33
N LEU A 129 4.85 13.07 16.41
CA LEU A 129 4.85 12.03 17.45
C LEU A 129 4.40 10.68 16.89
N GLY A 130 3.32 10.65 16.10
CA GLY A 130 2.86 9.45 15.41
C GLY A 130 3.91 8.85 14.47
N ALA A 131 4.58 9.70 13.70
CA ALA A 131 5.68 9.30 12.82
C ALA A 131 6.84 8.67 13.61
N LEU A 132 7.23 9.26 14.74
CA LEU A 132 8.27 8.70 15.62
C LEU A 132 7.86 7.33 16.18
N LEU A 133 6.60 7.17 16.58
CA LEU A 133 6.08 5.89 17.06
C LEU A 133 6.09 4.81 15.97
N ILE A 134 5.74 5.16 14.72
CA ILE A 134 5.85 4.25 13.57
C ILE A 134 7.30 3.85 13.33
N CYS A 135 8.24 4.81 13.32
CA CYS A 135 9.67 4.52 13.19
C CYS A 135 10.14 3.56 14.28
N ALA A 136 9.84 3.88 15.55
CA ALA A 136 10.27 3.07 16.69
C ALA A 136 9.70 1.65 16.60
N GLY A 137 8.40 1.49 16.31
CA GLY A 137 7.78 0.19 16.12
C GLY A 137 8.40 -0.60 14.96
N ALA A 138 8.64 0.06 13.82
CA ALA A 138 9.28 -0.56 12.67
C ALA A 138 10.71 -1.01 12.98
N THR A 139 11.50 -0.18 13.70
CA THR A 139 12.85 -0.54 14.13
C THR A 139 12.83 -1.74 15.07
N VAL A 140 11.99 -1.74 16.10
CA VAL A 140 11.90 -2.83 17.08
C VAL A 140 11.56 -4.16 16.40
N ILE A 141 10.57 -4.16 15.50
CA ILE A 141 10.18 -5.37 14.76
C ILE A 141 11.30 -5.81 13.79
N SER A 142 11.99 -4.87 13.14
CA SER A 142 13.11 -5.20 12.24
C SER A 142 14.29 -5.82 12.97
N LEU A 143 14.49 -5.49 14.25
CA LEU A 143 15.52 -6.07 15.11
C LEU A 143 15.13 -7.45 15.68
N ALA A 144 13.90 -7.92 15.46
CA ALA A 144 13.47 -9.24 15.92
C ALA A 144 13.95 -10.40 15.01
N ARG A 145 14.92 -10.12 14.14
CA ARG A 145 15.54 -11.07 13.19
C ARG A 145 16.94 -11.44 13.66
#